data_AF-A0A202DRC1-F1
#
_entry.id   AF-A0A202DRC1-F1
#
_cell.length_a   1.000
_cell.length_b   1.000
_cell.length_c   1.000
_cell.angle_alpha   90.00
_cell.angle_beta   90.00
_cell.angle_gamma   90.00
#
_symmetry.space_group_name_H-M   'P 1'
#
loop_
_entity.id
_entity.type
_entity.pdbx_description
1 polymer ?
#
loop_
_entity_poly.entity_id
_entity_poly.type
_entity_poly.pdbx_seq_one_letter_code
_entity_poly.pdbx_strand_id
1 'polypeptide(L)'
;MPRDYSHTDAYLYLNEIRNLLLSGKKGEAERLAMENFMSVPLRQERYQPFGEIKIEIDEMDDLNSYRRELDLERGLATVEYECGGTQFKRTVFSSYPDRILVMHFTASKSGALNLDVRLKTSHKEASVQMRKDLVLKGRVSDYHQSREKGHHPSILRFESRLKIYQTDGVVQEFDNHVEILNAKTITLVLAASTSFVNYQDVSADPALRCEEILSGLKGSYEDLLKRHISDHRSLFSRMSIDLGLTAAAERPTDERA
;
A
#
# COMPACT_ATOMS: atom_id res chain seq x y z
N MET A 1 -9.76 1.90 14.96
CA MET A 1 -9.11 1.51 16.23
C MET A 1 -10.16 0.93 17.15
N PRO A 2 -9.79 0.05 18.10
CA PRO A 2 -10.71 -0.40 19.13
C PRO A 2 -11.34 0.81 19.81
N ARG A 3 -12.63 1.02 19.59
CA ARG A 3 -13.42 2.10 20.19
C ARG A 3 -14.85 1.61 20.32
N ASP A 4 -15.44 1.93 21.45
CA ASP A 4 -16.88 1.83 21.60
C ASP A 4 -17.51 3.07 20.96
N TYR A 5 -18.46 2.84 20.07
CA TYR A 5 -19.24 3.88 19.40
C TYR A 5 -20.62 4.03 20.04
N SER A 6 -20.92 3.23 21.06
CA SER A 6 -22.18 3.28 21.77
C SER A 6 -22.34 4.63 22.46
N HIS A 7 -23.48 5.28 22.21
CA HIS A 7 -23.86 6.45 22.97
C HIS A 7 -24.47 5.99 24.29
N THR A 8 -23.80 6.31 25.40
CA THR A 8 -24.28 5.99 26.74
C THR A 8 -25.72 6.45 26.90
N ASP A 9 -26.55 5.60 27.47
CA ASP A 9 -27.97 5.85 27.75
C ASP A 9 -28.87 6.10 26.54
N ALA A 10 -28.41 5.86 25.30
CA ALA A 10 -29.21 6.03 24.09
C ALA A 10 -30.55 5.27 24.15
N TYR A 11 -30.54 4.05 24.73
CA TYR A 11 -31.74 3.23 24.84
C TYR A 11 -32.89 3.92 25.61
N LEU A 12 -32.61 4.87 26.51
CA LEU A 12 -33.62 5.63 27.25
C LEU A 12 -34.52 6.47 26.32
N TYR A 13 -33.99 6.89 25.16
CA TYR A 13 -34.69 7.76 24.21
C TYR A 13 -35.43 7.00 23.11
N LEU A 14 -35.23 5.68 22.99
CA LEU A 14 -35.79 4.87 21.90
C LEU A 14 -37.33 4.92 21.84
N ASN A 15 -37.99 4.87 22.99
CA ASN A 15 -39.45 4.87 23.04
C ASN A 15 -40.04 6.24 22.64
N GLU A 16 -39.41 7.33 23.07
CA GLU A 16 -39.85 8.68 22.70
C GLU A 16 -39.65 8.94 21.21
N ILE A 17 -38.50 8.54 20.64
CA ILE A 17 -38.24 8.63 19.19
C ILE A 17 -39.33 7.89 18.41
N ARG A 18 -39.67 6.66 18.82
CA ARG A 18 -40.75 5.87 18.18
C ARG A 18 -42.10 6.58 18.26
N ASN A 19 -42.45 7.15 19.42
CA ASN A 19 -43.72 7.86 19.60
C ASN A 19 -43.81 9.12 18.71
N LEU A 20 -42.72 9.87 18.58
CA LEU A 20 -42.64 11.04 17.69
C LEU A 20 -42.83 10.63 16.23
N LEU A 21 -42.20 9.53 15.79
CA LEU A 21 -42.36 8.99 14.44
C LEU A 21 -43.79 8.54 14.16
N LEU A 22 -44.41 7.80 15.09
CA LEU A 22 -45.80 7.34 14.97
C LEU A 22 -46.80 8.51 14.94
N SER A 23 -46.47 9.62 15.60
CA SER A 23 -47.28 10.84 15.61
C SER A 23 -47.00 11.78 14.43
N GLY A 24 -46.18 11.36 13.45
CA GLY A 24 -45.84 12.15 12.26
C GLY A 24 -44.81 13.27 12.48
N LYS A 25 -44.24 13.40 13.70
CA LYS A 25 -43.31 14.47 14.10
C LYS A 25 -41.85 14.15 13.74
N LYS A 26 -41.57 13.97 12.45
CA LYS A 26 -40.26 13.51 11.95
C LYS A 26 -39.08 14.40 12.36
N GLY A 27 -39.23 15.72 12.29
CA GLY A 27 -38.15 16.66 12.65
C GLY A 27 -37.80 16.64 14.14
N GLU A 28 -38.80 16.48 15.03
CA GLU A 28 -38.56 16.30 16.47
C GLU A 28 -37.85 14.97 16.74
N ALA A 29 -38.27 13.89 16.07
CA ALA A 29 -37.65 12.58 16.19
C ALA A 29 -36.19 12.57 15.72
N GLU A 30 -35.91 13.20 14.57
CA GLU A 30 -34.55 13.33 14.03
C GLU A 30 -33.64 14.11 14.98
N ARG A 31 -34.11 15.26 15.48
CA ARG A 31 -33.33 16.06 16.44
C ARG A 31 -33.03 15.26 17.72
N LEU A 32 -34.03 14.60 18.30
CA LEU A 32 -33.85 13.79 19.51
C LEU A 32 -32.86 12.64 19.29
N ALA A 33 -32.97 11.97 18.13
CA ALA A 33 -32.05 10.90 17.75
C ALA A 33 -30.62 11.42 17.57
N MET A 34 -30.44 12.52 16.84
CA MET A 34 -29.13 13.13 16.62
C MET A 34 -28.45 13.59 17.92
N GLU A 35 -29.24 14.03 18.90
CA GLU A 35 -28.72 14.50 20.18
C GLU A 35 -28.37 13.37 21.15
N ASN A 36 -29.11 12.25 21.14
CA ASN A 36 -29.02 11.25 22.22
C ASN A 36 -28.94 9.79 21.77
N PHE A 37 -29.21 9.49 20.51
CA PHE A 37 -29.37 8.10 20.03
C PHE A 37 -28.31 7.68 19.01
N MET A 38 -27.71 8.63 18.30
CA MET A 38 -26.64 8.35 17.34
C MET A 38 -25.34 8.00 18.05
N SER A 39 -24.44 7.30 17.36
CA SER A 39 -23.16 6.89 17.92
C SER A 39 -22.29 8.07 18.35
N VAL A 40 -21.42 7.82 19.34
CA VAL A 40 -20.38 8.77 19.75
C VAL A 40 -19.03 8.06 19.72
N PRO A 41 -18.11 8.43 18.81
CA PRO A 41 -18.26 9.45 17.77
C PRO A 41 -19.27 9.04 16.69
N LEU A 42 -19.75 10.02 15.91
CA LEU A 42 -20.84 9.80 14.94
C LEU A 42 -20.40 8.97 13.74
N ARG A 43 -19.11 9.01 13.40
CA ARG A 43 -18.56 8.29 12.24
C ARG A 43 -17.40 7.39 12.63
N GLN A 44 -17.23 6.34 11.84
CA GLN A 44 -16.09 5.44 11.95
C GLN A 44 -14.81 6.05 11.37
N GLU A 45 -13.69 5.51 11.85
CA GLU A 45 -12.36 5.81 11.32
C GLU A 45 -12.21 5.40 9.86
N ARG A 46 -11.39 6.15 9.11
CA ARG A 46 -11.19 5.95 7.66
C ARG A 46 -9.90 5.17 7.39
N TYR A 47 -9.90 4.38 6.32
CA TYR A 47 -8.66 3.85 5.76
C TYR A 47 -7.72 5.00 5.37
N GLN A 48 -6.42 4.83 5.62
CA GLN A 48 -5.39 5.86 5.39
C GLN A 48 -4.30 5.32 4.45
N PRO A 49 -3.72 6.18 3.59
CA PRO A 49 -2.55 5.80 2.80
C PRO A 49 -1.35 5.55 3.72
N PHE A 50 -0.65 4.44 3.51
CA PHE A 50 0.55 4.12 4.29
C PHE A 50 1.69 5.10 4.01
N GLY A 51 1.98 5.27 2.72
CA GLY A 51 3.10 6.06 2.22
C GLY A 51 3.37 5.79 0.74
N GLU A 52 4.50 6.30 0.26
CA GLU A 52 4.96 6.22 -1.11
C GLU A 52 6.40 5.71 -1.15
N ILE A 53 6.72 4.93 -2.18
CA ILE A 53 8.10 4.66 -2.58
C ILE A 53 8.39 5.58 -3.76
N LYS A 54 9.24 6.58 -3.54
CA LYS A 54 9.72 7.44 -4.62
C LYS A 54 11.01 6.85 -5.15
N ILE A 55 11.03 6.54 -6.44
CA ILE A 55 12.22 6.03 -7.14
C ILE A 55 12.52 7.05 -8.23
N GLU A 56 13.60 7.78 -8.02
CA GLU A 56 14.16 8.68 -9.02
C GLU A 56 15.17 7.87 -9.83
N ILE A 57 15.07 8.01 -11.15
CA ILE A 57 15.99 7.44 -12.12
C ILE A 57 16.59 8.64 -12.84
N ASP A 58 17.88 8.61 -13.15
CA ASP A 58 18.59 9.69 -13.84
C ASP A 58 17.81 10.19 -15.07
N GLU A 59 18.01 11.46 -15.43
CA GLU A 59 17.35 12.08 -16.59
C GLU A 59 17.50 11.20 -17.84
N MET A 60 16.34 10.95 -18.47
CA MET A 60 16.21 10.09 -19.63
C MET A 60 15.93 10.94 -20.86
N ASP A 61 16.97 11.23 -21.64
CA ASP A 61 16.82 11.80 -22.97
C ASP A 61 16.40 10.71 -23.97
N ASP A 62 15.60 11.10 -24.97
CA ASP A 62 15.18 10.22 -26.08
C ASP A 62 14.38 8.96 -25.66
N LEU A 63 13.52 9.10 -24.64
CA LEU A 63 12.61 8.04 -24.21
C LEU A 63 11.66 7.63 -25.34
N ASN A 64 11.72 6.36 -25.72
CA ASN A 64 10.90 5.78 -26.76
C ASN A 64 10.38 4.40 -26.38
N SER A 65 9.46 3.85 -27.19
CA SER A 65 8.92 2.50 -27.02
C SER A 65 8.33 2.22 -25.63
N TYR A 66 7.79 3.26 -24.98
CA TYR A 66 7.22 3.16 -23.64
C TYR A 66 5.97 2.28 -23.65
N ARG A 67 5.94 1.30 -22.76
CA ARG A 67 4.77 0.46 -22.51
C ARG A 67 4.64 0.20 -21.01
N ARG A 68 3.40 0.24 -20.53
CA ARG A 68 3.04 -0.24 -19.20
C ARG A 68 1.86 -1.19 -19.29
N GLU A 69 1.88 -2.23 -18.48
CA GLU A 69 0.80 -3.21 -18.41
C GLU A 69 0.57 -3.71 -16.99
N LEU A 70 -0.64 -4.19 -16.74
CA LEU A 70 -0.97 -5.05 -15.62
C LEU A 70 -1.43 -6.39 -16.21
N ASP A 71 -0.59 -7.40 -16.08
CA ASP A 71 -0.93 -8.76 -16.45
C ASP A 71 -1.83 -9.35 -15.36
N LEU A 72 -3.12 -9.50 -15.66
CA LEU A 72 -4.10 -10.04 -14.73
C LEU A 72 -3.94 -11.53 -14.49
N GLU A 73 -3.36 -12.30 -15.41
CA GLU A 73 -3.17 -13.74 -15.23
C GLU A 73 -2.02 -14.04 -14.26
N ARG A 74 -0.93 -13.30 -14.40
CA ARG A 74 0.27 -13.44 -13.56
C ARG A 74 0.26 -12.53 -12.32
N GLY A 75 -0.62 -11.53 -12.29
CA GLY A 75 -0.68 -10.54 -11.21
C GLY A 75 0.59 -9.67 -11.15
N LEU A 76 1.07 -9.20 -12.31
CA LEU A 76 2.33 -8.45 -12.44
C LEU A 76 2.09 -7.10 -13.10
N ALA A 77 2.64 -6.03 -12.52
CA ALA A 77 2.74 -4.74 -13.19
C ALA A 77 4.11 -4.62 -13.86
N THR A 78 4.14 -4.31 -15.15
CA THR A 78 5.37 -4.16 -15.92
C THR A 78 5.43 -2.81 -16.61
N VAL A 79 6.60 -2.17 -16.58
CA VAL A 79 6.94 -1.00 -17.39
C VAL A 79 8.19 -1.32 -18.19
N GLU A 80 8.16 -1.07 -19.48
CA GLU A 80 9.27 -1.23 -20.42
C GLU A 80 9.43 0.05 -21.24
N TYR A 81 10.67 0.44 -21.51
CA TYR A 81 10.98 1.58 -22.38
C TYR A 81 12.43 1.45 -22.87
N GLU A 82 12.77 2.23 -23.88
CA GLU A 82 14.14 2.40 -24.34
C GLU A 82 14.58 3.86 -24.16
N CYS A 83 15.82 4.05 -23.73
CA CYS A 83 16.45 5.35 -23.55
C CYS A 83 17.94 5.23 -23.89
N GLY A 84 18.48 6.09 -24.75
CA GLY A 84 19.90 6.06 -25.15
C GLY A 84 20.37 4.70 -25.72
N GLY A 85 19.51 3.98 -26.46
CA GLY A 85 19.79 2.64 -26.99
C GLY A 85 19.93 1.56 -25.91
N THR A 86 19.40 1.79 -24.71
CA THR A 86 19.35 0.83 -23.60
C THR A 86 17.90 0.51 -23.30
N GLN A 87 17.56 -0.78 -23.24
CA GLN A 87 16.22 -1.22 -22.87
C GLN A 87 16.14 -1.38 -21.36
N PHE A 88 15.12 -0.78 -20.77
CA PHE A 88 14.83 -0.83 -19.35
C PHE A 88 13.51 -1.56 -19.10
N LYS A 89 13.48 -2.32 -18.01
CA LYS A 89 12.27 -3.01 -17.56
C LYS A 89 12.15 -2.93 -16.05
N ARG A 90 10.93 -2.62 -15.59
CA ARG A 90 10.52 -2.68 -14.19
C ARG A 90 9.36 -3.65 -14.06
N THR A 91 9.49 -4.64 -13.19
CA THR A 91 8.40 -5.57 -12.83
C THR A 91 8.08 -5.42 -11.34
N VAL A 92 6.80 -5.27 -11.00
CA VAL A 92 6.33 -5.06 -9.63
C VAL A 92 5.20 -6.03 -9.32
N PHE A 93 5.24 -6.66 -8.14
CA PHE A 93 4.18 -7.53 -7.65
C PHE A 93 4.17 -7.63 -6.12
N SER A 94 3.01 -7.96 -5.56
CA SER A 94 2.85 -8.18 -4.11
C SER A 94 2.70 -9.68 -3.85
N SER A 95 3.77 -10.33 -3.38
CA SER A 95 3.78 -11.77 -3.09
C SER A 95 3.02 -12.04 -1.79
N TYR A 96 1.89 -12.74 -1.88
CA TYR A 96 1.18 -13.25 -0.70
C TYR A 96 1.98 -14.34 0.03
N PRO A 97 2.58 -15.34 -0.65
CA PRO A 97 3.40 -16.37 0.01
C PRO A 97 4.58 -15.80 0.82
N ASP A 98 5.23 -14.76 0.30
CA ASP A 98 6.41 -14.15 0.93
C ASP A 98 6.07 -12.89 1.76
N ARG A 99 4.82 -12.42 1.73
CA ARG A 99 4.31 -11.24 2.46
C ARG A 99 5.08 -9.94 2.20
N ILE A 100 5.49 -9.73 0.95
CA ILE A 100 6.29 -8.56 0.54
C ILE A 100 5.81 -7.98 -0.78
N LEU A 101 6.05 -6.68 -0.96
CA LEU A 101 6.08 -6.04 -2.27
C LEU A 101 7.47 -6.26 -2.89
N VAL A 102 7.54 -6.69 -4.15
CA VAL A 102 8.77 -6.88 -4.91
C VAL A 102 8.80 -5.89 -6.06
N MET A 103 9.94 -5.23 -6.27
CA MET A 103 10.22 -4.37 -7.42
C MET A 103 11.55 -4.80 -8.04
N HIS A 104 11.51 -5.23 -9.29
CA HIS A 104 12.68 -5.72 -10.00
C HIS A 104 12.94 -4.88 -11.24
N PHE A 105 14.18 -4.41 -11.37
CA PHE A 105 14.65 -3.51 -12.42
C PHE A 105 15.76 -4.20 -13.20
N THR A 106 15.71 -4.10 -14.52
CA THR A 106 16.79 -4.58 -15.40
C THR A 106 17.09 -3.56 -16.49
N ALA A 107 18.36 -3.45 -16.87
CA ALA A 107 18.80 -2.77 -18.08
C ALA A 107 19.51 -3.75 -19.03
N SER A 108 19.41 -3.51 -20.35
CA SER A 108 20.10 -4.34 -21.34
C SER A 108 21.62 -4.16 -21.32
N LYS A 109 22.10 -2.96 -20.99
CA LYS A 109 23.52 -2.63 -20.82
C LYS A 109 23.91 -2.71 -19.34
N SER A 110 25.08 -3.28 -19.07
CA SER A 110 25.67 -3.30 -17.72
C SER A 110 26.00 -1.88 -17.28
N GLY A 111 25.77 -1.57 -16.00
CA GLY A 111 26.11 -0.25 -15.46
C GLY A 111 25.11 0.87 -15.76
N ALA A 112 23.96 0.57 -16.36
CA ALA A 112 23.01 1.58 -16.83
C ALA A 112 21.90 1.94 -15.84
N LEU A 113 21.71 1.18 -14.75
CA LEU A 113 20.74 1.51 -13.71
C LEU A 113 21.40 2.32 -12.60
N ASN A 114 20.91 3.55 -12.43
CA ASN A 114 21.15 4.39 -11.26
C ASN A 114 19.79 4.77 -10.66
N LEU A 115 19.56 4.44 -9.40
CA LEU A 115 18.30 4.72 -8.70
C LEU A 115 18.58 5.48 -7.39
N ASP A 116 17.85 6.58 -7.14
CA ASP A 116 17.65 7.14 -5.80
C ASP A 116 16.29 6.66 -5.27
N VAL A 117 16.29 5.99 -4.12
CA VAL A 117 15.11 5.37 -3.53
C VAL A 117 14.80 6.01 -2.18
N ARG A 118 13.59 6.57 -2.07
CA ARG A 118 13.07 7.26 -0.90
C ARG A 118 11.72 6.71 -0.46
N LEU A 119 11.46 6.77 0.84
CA LEU A 119 10.12 6.53 1.39
C LEU A 119 9.50 7.87 1.81
N LYS A 120 8.18 8.01 1.62
CA LYS A 120 7.41 9.18 2.05
C LYS A 120 6.10 8.77 2.69
N THR A 121 5.53 9.63 3.53
CA THR A 121 4.17 9.46 4.05
C THR A 121 3.54 10.81 4.33
N SER A 122 2.21 10.89 4.26
CA SER A 122 1.45 12.06 4.69
C SER A 122 1.23 12.08 6.21
N HIS A 123 1.63 11.03 6.94
CA HIS A 123 1.51 10.98 8.38
C HIS A 123 2.50 11.91 9.08
N LYS A 124 2.00 12.79 9.95
CA LYS A 124 2.79 13.85 10.60
C LYS A 124 3.82 13.30 11.61
N GLU A 125 3.45 12.26 12.34
CA GLU A 125 4.32 11.60 13.32
C GLU A 125 5.00 10.40 12.67
N ALA A 126 5.87 10.66 11.71
CA ALA A 126 6.62 9.64 11.01
C ALA A 126 8.07 10.09 10.78
N SER A 127 8.96 9.11 10.65
CA SER A 127 10.35 9.34 10.28
C SER A 127 10.82 8.28 9.29
N VAL A 128 11.77 8.70 8.46
CA VAL A 128 12.50 7.83 7.54
C VAL A 128 13.95 7.82 7.98
N GLN A 129 14.53 6.64 8.11
CA GLN A 129 15.92 6.47 8.51
C GLN A 129 16.52 5.22 7.85
N MET A 130 17.78 5.33 7.42
CA MET A 130 18.57 4.16 7.06
C MET A 130 19.08 3.45 8.31
N ARG A 131 18.94 2.13 8.35
CA ARG A 131 19.58 1.25 9.33
C ARG A 131 20.15 0.04 8.59
N LYS A 132 19.69 -1.16 8.94
CA LYS A 132 19.90 -2.37 8.13
C LYS A 132 19.12 -2.33 6.81
N ASP A 133 17.99 -1.62 6.82
CA ASP A 133 17.07 -1.41 5.72
C ASP A 133 16.67 0.08 5.72
N LEU A 134 16.09 0.58 4.63
CA LEU A 134 15.46 1.90 4.63
C LEU A 134 14.11 1.82 5.34
N VAL A 135 14.02 2.40 6.54
CA VAL A 135 12.87 2.25 7.44
C VAL A 135 12.01 3.51 7.41
N LEU A 136 10.73 3.37 7.12
CA LEU A 136 9.69 4.36 7.38
C LEU A 136 8.83 3.87 8.54
N LYS A 137 8.75 4.62 9.63
CA LYS A 137 7.92 4.28 10.79
C LYS A 137 7.20 5.48 11.36
N GLY A 138 6.08 5.23 12.03
CA GLY A 138 5.31 6.32 12.61
C GLY A 138 4.02 5.90 13.29
N ARG A 139 3.21 6.90 13.60
CA ARG A 139 1.84 6.78 14.12
C ARG A 139 0.88 7.28 13.06
N VAL A 140 -0.19 6.51 12.80
CA VAL A 140 -1.25 6.94 11.89
C VAL A 140 -1.78 8.27 12.39
N SER A 141 -1.97 9.24 11.50
CA SER A 141 -2.39 10.58 11.90
C SER A 141 -3.79 10.60 12.49
N ASP A 142 -3.98 11.51 13.44
CA ASP A 142 -5.27 11.71 14.09
C ASP A 142 -6.30 12.19 13.07
N TYR A 143 -7.52 11.66 13.19
CA TYR A 143 -8.62 12.13 12.38
C TYR A 143 -9.35 13.27 13.10
N HIS A 144 -9.18 14.48 12.60
CA HIS A 144 -9.92 15.65 13.07
C HIS A 144 -11.23 15.78 12.26
N GLN A 145 -12.37 15.49 12.89
CA GLN A 145 -13.67 15.88 12.35
C GLN A 145 -14.01 17.29 12.82
N SER A 146 -14.15 18.22 11.88
CA SER A 146 -14.52 19.61 12.14
C SER A 146 -15.88 19.79 12.85
N ARG A 147 -16.67 18.73 12.97
CA ARG A 147 -18.01 18.72 13.60
C ARG A 147 -18.10 17.87 14.87
N GLU A 148 -17.06 17.16 15.28
CA GLU A 148 -17.07 16.37 16.51
C GLU A 148 -16.35 17.12 17.64
N LYS A 149 -16.97 17.16 18.82
CA LYS A 149 -16.32 17.66 20.04
C LYS A 149 -15.37 16.59 20.55
N GLY A 150 -14.06 16.77 20.34
CA GLY A 150 -13.04 15.91 20.92
C GLY A 150 -11.86 15.67 19.98
N HIS A 151 -10.66 15.58 20.56
CA HIS A 151 -9.50 15.07 19.87
C HIS A 151 -9.38 13.58 20.18
N HIS A 152 -9.42 12.74 19.15
CA HIS A 152 -9.30 11.29 19.30
C HIS A 152 -7.97 10.81 18.73
N PRO A 153 -6.92 10.71 19.55
CA PRO A 153 -5.62 10.33 19.06
C PRO A 153 -5.63 8.90 18.51
N SER A 154 -4.96 8.74 17.39
CA SER A 154 -4.73 7.48 16.71
C SER A 154 -3.58 6.73 17.39
N ILE A 155 -3.86 5.61 18.05
CA ILE A 155 -2.85 4.80 18.77
C ILE A 155 -2.16 3.74 17.91
N LEU A 156 -2.44 3.70 16.61
CA LEU A 156 -1.95 2.69 15.68
C LEU A 156 -0.58 3.10 15.15
N ARG A 157 0.41 2.25 15.43
CA ARG A 157 1.78 2.41 14.92
C ARG A 157 1.95 1.62 13.64
N PHE A 158 2.82 2.08 12.77
CA PHE A 158 3.18 1.40 11.53
C PHE A 158 4.69 1.46 11.31
N GLU A 159 5.19 0.47 10.58
CA GLU A 159 6.56 0.43 10.07
C GLU A 159 6.57 -0.28 8.72
N SER A 160 7.36 0.25 7.79
CA SER A 160 7.78 -0.46 6.58
C SER A 160 9.29 -0.44 6.46
N ARG A 161 9.84 -1.50 5.88
CA ARG A 161 11.26 -1.66 5.63
C ARG A 161 11.48 -2.00 4.17
N LEU A 162 12.21 -1.16 3.46
CA LEU A 162 12.65 -1.41 2.10
C LEU A 162 14.08 -1.95 2.16
N LYS A 163 14.24 -3.18 1.67
CA LYS A 163 15.51 -3.89 1.60
C LYS A 163 15.97 -3.99 0.16
N ILE A 164 17.25 -3.72 -0.07
CA ILE A 164 17.92 -4.04 -1.33
C ILE A 164 18.21 -5.52 -1.29
N TYR A 165 17.37 -6.30 -1.97
CA TYR A 165 17.39 -7.76 -1.89
C TYR A 165 18.54 -8.36 -2.68
N GLN A 166 18.72 -7.89 -3.91
CA GLN A 166 19.79 -8.31 -4.83
C GLN A 166 20.14 -7.13 -5.74
N THR A 167 21.43 -6.89 -5.96
CA THR A 167 21.92 -5.93 -6.96
C THR A 167 23.34 -6.32 -7.37
N ASP A 168 23.72 -6.02 -8.61
CA ASP A 168 25.09 -6.10 -9.10
C ASP A 168 25.79 -4.73 -9.17
N GLY A 169 25.10 -3.66 -8.78
CA GLY A 169 25.66 -2.31 -8.66
C GLY A 169 26.25 -2.00 -7.28
N VAL A 170 26.62 -0.73 -7.11
CA VAL A 170 27.16 -0.17 -5.87
C VAL A 170 26.04 0.49 -5.08
N VAL A 171 25.89 0.11 -3.81
CA VAL A 171 24.91 0.71 -2.90
C VAL A 171 25.58 1.81 -2.08
N GLN A 172 24.97 2.99 -2.04
CA GLN A 172 25.36 4.11 -1.21
C GLN A 172 24.22 4.49 -0.27
N GLU A 173 24.45 4.32 1.02
CA GLU A 173 23.47 4.56 2.07
C GLU A 173 23.60 5.98 2.62
N PHE A 174 22.46 6.67 2.73
CA PHE A 174 22.35 8.00 3.33
C PHE A 174 21.32 7.97 4.46
N ASP A 175 21.28 9.01 5.29
CA ASP A 175 20.43 9.04 6.49
C ASP A 175 18.96 8.70 6.22
N ASN A 176 18.40 9.09 5.07
CA ASN A 176 16.97 8.97 4.78
C ASN A 176 16.64 8.41 3.38
N HIS A 177 17.63 7.94 2.62
CA HIS A 177 17.46 7.40 1.28
C HIS A 177 18.61 6.45 0.94
N VAL A 178 18.51 5.80 -0.21
CA VAL A 178 19.59 4.97 -0.74
C VAL A 178 19.75 5.19 -2.23
N GLU A 179 21.01 5.26 -2.66
CA GLU A 179 21.38 5.27 -4.06
C GLU A 179 21.95 3.92 -4.46
N ILE A 180 21.58 3.43 -5.64
CA ILE A 180 22.09 2.21 -6.23
C ILE A 180 22.62 2.57 -7.61
N LEU A 181 23.94 2.50 -7.77
CA LEU A 181 24.65 3.03 -8.92
C LEU A 181 25.27 1.92 -9.76
N ASN A 182 25.37 2.15 -11.07
CA ASN A 182 26.05 1.28 -12.02
C ASN A 182 25.55 -0.18 -11.98
N ALA A 183 24.27 -0.40 -11.74
CA ALA A 183 23.68 -1.74 -11.77
C ALA A 183 23.24 -2.14 -13.19
N LYS A 184 23.16 -3.44 -13.44
CA LYS A 184 22.35 -4.00 -14.53
C LYS A 184 21.03 -4.52 -14.01
N THR A 185 21.01 -5.04 -12.79
CA THR A 185 19.84 -5.64 -12.15
C THR A 185 19.70 -5.16 -10.72
N ILE A 186 18.49 -4.79 -10.31
CA ILE A 186 18.18 -4.38 -8.95
C ILE A 186 16.87 -5.05 -8.54
N THR A 187 16.86 -5.72 -7.39
CA THR A 187 15.65 -6.23 -6.74
C THR A 187 15.49 -5.56 -5.39
N LEU A 188 14.41 -4.81 -5.23
CA LEU A 188 13.98 -4.22 -3.98
C LEU A 188 12.80 -5.01 -3.44
N VAL A 189 12.78 -5.23 -2.13
CA VAL A 189 11.63 -5.83 -1.44
C VAL A 189 11.19 -4.95 -0.29
N LEU A 190 9.89 -4.84 -0.07
CA LEU A 190 9.32 -4.06 1.03
C LEU A 190 8.34 -4.91 1.84
N ALA A 191 8.60 -4.97 3.14
CA ALA A 191 7.63 -5.44 4.14
C ALA A 191 7.01 -4.22 4.82
N ALA A 192 5.70 -4.26 5.07
CA ALA A 192 4.99 -3.25 5.83
C ALA A 192 4.08 -3.91 6.85
N SER A 193 3.99 -3.34 8.06
CA SER A 193 3.17 -3.86 9.15
C SER A 193 2.63 -2.74 10.02
N THR A 194 1.59 -3.06 10.78
CA THR A 194 1.03 -2.18 11.81
C THR A 194 0.99 -2.89 13.15
N SER A 195 0.71 -2.14 14.21
CA SER A 195 0.54 -2.71 15.56
C SER A 195 -0.81 -3.40 15.73
N PHE A 196 -1.69 -3.36 14.71
CA PHE A 196 -3.00 -4.01 14.75
C PHE A 196 -2.89 -5.53 14.84
N VAL A 197 -3.61 -6.11 15.80
CA VAL A 197 -3.81 -7.57 15.92
C VAL A 197 -5.26 -7.89 15.57
N ASN A 198 -6.20 -7.23 16.25
CA ASN A 198 -7.63 -7.37 16.02
C ASN A 198 -8.39 -6.12 16.52
N TYR A 199 -9.72 -6.17 16.52
CA TYR A 199 -10.57 -5.05 16.89
C TYR A 199 -10.52 -4.65 18.38
N GLN A 200 -9.84 -5.41 19.23
CA GLN A 200 -9.62 -5.13 20.66
C GLN A 200 -8.14 -4.92 21.01
N ASP A 201 -7.22 -5.30 20.11
CA ASP A 201 -5.79 -5.35 20.38
C ASP A 201 -4.96 -4.70 19.26
N VAL A 202 -4.20 -3.67 19.63
CA VAL A 202 -3.26 -2.94 18.76
C VAL A 202 -1.85 -2.90 19.36
N SER A 203 -1.50 -3.91 20.17
CA SER A 203 -0.25 -3.98 20.94
C SER A 203 0.95 -4.54 20.19
N ALA A 204 0.75 -5.14 19.00
CA ALA A 204 1.85 -5.77 18.28
C ALA A 204 2.97 -4.77 17.95
N ASP A 205 4.17 -5.30 17.75
CA ASP A 205 5.32 -4.52 17.30
C ASP A 205 5.42 -4.57 15.76
N PRO A 206 5.18 -3.45 15.05
CA PRO A 206 5.33 -3.40 13.60
C PRO A 206 6.76 -3.70 13.13
N ALA A 207 7.76 -3.31 13.92
CA ALA A 207 9.17 -3.45 13.56
C ALA A 207 9.60 -4.92 13.55
N LEU A 208 9.25 -5.66 14.62
CA LEU A 208 9.52 -7.10 14.72
C LEU A 208 8.84 -7.87 13.59
N ARG A 209 7.59 -7.54 13.26
CA ARG A 209 6.87 -8.19 12.14
C ARG A 209 7.58 -7.99 10.81
N CYS A 210 8.05 -6.77 10.53
CA CYS A 210 8.82 -6.51 9.32
C CYS A 210 10.15 -7.28 9.30
N GLU A 211 10.85 -7.35 10.44
CA GLU A 211 12.10 -8.11 10.58
C GLU A 211 11.91 -9.62 10.35
N GLU A 212 10.86 -10.20 10.93
CA GLU A 212 10.51 -11.61 10.76
C GLU A 212 10.23 -11.93 9.28
N ILE A 213 9.42 -11.10 8.61
CA ILE A 213 9.14 -11.25 7.17
C ILE A 213 10.43 -11.19 6.37
N LEU A 214 11.24 -10.14 6.54
CA LEU A 214 12.43 -9.92 5.71
C LEU A 214 13.58 -10.90 5.99
N SER A 215 13.70 -11.42 7.21
CA SER A 215 14.70 -12.44 7.57
C SER A 215 14.30 -13.86 7.13
N GLY A 216 13.00 -14.11 7.00
CA GLY A 216 12.44 -15.37 6.49
C GLY A 216 12.60 -15.56 4.98
N LEU A 217 12.88 -14.50 4.21
CA LEU A 217 13.02 -14.58 2.75
C LEU A 217 14.15 -15.53 2.33
N LYS A 218 13.88 -16.35 1.31
CA LYS A 218 14.81 -17.32 0.71
C LYS A 218 14.70 -17.32 -0.81
N GLY A 219 15.80 -17.66 -1.46
CA GLY A 219 15.89 -17.83 -2.92
C GLY A 219 16.17 -16.53 -3.67
N SER A 220 16.21 -16.61 -4.99
CA SER A 220 16.42 -15.46 -5.86
C SER A 220 15.11 -14.72 -6.17
N TYR A 221 15.20 -13.61 -6.91
CA TYR A 221 14.05 -12.96 -7.53
C TYR A 221 13.16 -13.94 -8.30
N GLU A 222 13.75 -14.85 -9.09
CA GLU A 222 13.04 -15.84 -9.88
C GLU A 222 12.25 -16.81 -8.99
N ASP A 223 12.80 -17.18 -7.84
CA ASP A 223 12.11 -18.02 -6.86
C ASP A 223 10.90 -17.29 -6.24
N LEU A 224 11.05 -16.01 -5.89
CA LEU A 224 9.96 -15.16 -5.39
C LEU A 224 8.86 -15.01 -6.45
N LEU A 225 9.24 -14.71 -7.69
CA LEU A 225 8.32 -14.57 -8.81
C LEU A 225 7.55 -15.86 -9.09
N LYS A 226 8.25 -17.01 -9.09
CA LYS A 226 7.62 -18.31 -9.32
C LYS A 226 6.59 -18.65 -8.24
N ARG A 227 6.90 -18.41 -6.97
CA ARG A 227 5.96 -18.62 -5.85
C ARG A 227 4.73 -17.72 -5.99
N HIS A 228 4.94 -16.43 -6.27
CA HIS A 228 3.86 -15.47 -6.50
C HIS A 228 2.93 -15.91 -7.64
N ILE A 229 3.48 -16.20 -8.82
CA ILE A 229 2.67 -16.60 -9.98
C ILE A 229 1.91 -17.89 -9.70
N SER A 230 2.54 -18.87 -9.04
CA SER A 230 1.89 -20.13 -8.68
C SER A 230 0.71 -19.92 -7.74
N ASP A 231 0.87 -19.08 -6.71
CA ASP A 231 -0.19 -18.74 -5.76
C ASP A 231 -1.32 -17.99 -6.44
N HIS A 232 -0.99 -16.92 -7.17
CA HIS A 232 -1.94 -16.08 -7.89
C HIS A 232 -2.78 -16.88 -8.89
N ARG A 233 -2.13 -17.69 -9.75
CA ARG A 233 -2.81 -18.48 -10.78
C ARG A 233 -3.72 -19.56 -10.18
N SER A 234 -3.43 -20.06 -8.98
CA SER A 234 -4.27 -21.04 -8.29
C SER A 234 -5.68 -20.50 -7.96
N LEU A 235 -5.80 -19.17 -7.85
CA LEU A 235 -7.06 -18.46 -7.66
C LEU A 235 -7.62 -17.94 -8.98
N PHE A 236 -6.80 -17.21 -9.75
CA PHE A 236 -7.24 -16.51 -10.95
C PHE A 236 -7.73 -17.46 -12.05
N SER A 237 -7.06 -18.59 -12.25
CA SER A 237 -7.36 -19.54 -13.33
C SER A 237 -8.59 -20.42 -13.07
N ARG A 238 -9.32 -20.20 -11.96
CA ARG A 238 -10.53 -20.97 -11.62
C ARG A 238 -11.73 -20.64 -12.51
N MET A 239 -11.67 -19.50 -13.20
CA MET A 239 -12.70 -19.06 -14.12
C MET A 239 -12.05 -18.56 -15.40
N SER A 240 -12.65 -18.89 -16.53
CA SER A 240 -12.27 -18.38 -17.84
C SER A 240 -13.55 -17.99 -18.58
N ILE A 241 -13.47 -16.90 -19.32
CA ILE A 241 -14.53 -16.41 -20.19
C ILE A 241 -13.91 -16.02 -21.52
N ASP A 242 -14.51 -16.51 -22.60
CA ASP A 242 -14.14 -16.16 -23.97
C ASP A 242 -15.36 -15.55 -24.66
N LEU A 243 -15.22 -14.30 -25.09
CA LEU A 243 -16.24 -13.52 -25.79
C LEU A 243 -15.83 -13.21 -27.24
N GLY A 244 -14.74 -13.83 -27.73
CA GLY A 244 -14.09 -13.51 -29.00
C GLY A 244 -13.15 -12.31 -28.92
N LEU A 245 -12.36 -12.11 -29.99
CA LEU A 245 -11.41 -11.00 -30.13
C LEU A 245 -11.87 -10.01 -31.20
N THR A 246 -11.63 -8.73 -30.95
CA THR A 246 -11.80 -7.66 -31.93
C THR A 246 -10.47 -6.95 -32.14
N ALA A 247 -10.34 -6.19 -33.24
CA ALA A 247 -9.14 -5.39 -33.49
C ALA A 247 -8.84 -4.37 -32.38
N ALA A 248 -9.83 -3.99 -31.56
CA ALA A 248 -9.63 -3.08 -30.43
C ALA A 248 -8.81 -3.72 -29.29
N ALA A 249 -8.71 -5.05 -29.21
CA ALA A 249 -7.96 -5.73 -28.16
C ALA A 249 -6.46 -5.38 -28.15
N GLU A 250 -5.89 -5.02 -29.30
CA GLU A 250 -4.48 -4.62 -29.47
C GLU A 250 -4.20 -3.18 -29.04
N ARG A 251 -5.24 -2.37 -28.77
CA ARG A 251 -5.07 -0.97 -28.38
C ARG A 251 -4.78 -0.81 -26.88
N PRO A 252 -4.17 0.31 -26.45
CA PRO A 252 -4.13 0.72 -25.05
C PRO A 252 -5.53 0.71 -24.44
N THR A 253 -5.64 0.33 -23.16
CA THR A 253 -6.94 0.12 -22.48
C THR A 253 -7.89 1.32 -22.56
N ASP A 254 -7.34 2.53 -22.56
CA ASP A 254 -8.04 3.81 -22.68
C ASP A 254 -8.62 4.08 -24.09
N GLU A 255 -8.21 3.31 -25.10
CA GLU A 255 -8.66 3.44 -26.50
C GLU A 255 -9.43 2.21 -27.01
N ARG A 256 -9.86 1.31 -26.12
CA ARG A 256 -10.53 0.04 -26.49
C ARG A 256 -12.04 0.16 -26.75
N ALA A 257 -12.61 1.37 -26.71
CA ALA A 257 -14.03 1.63 -26.95
C ALA A 257 -14.40 1.65 -28.45
#